data_AF-A0A355BW12-F1
#
_entry.id   AF-A0A355BW12-F1
#
_cell.length_a   1.000
_cell.length_b   1.000
_cell.length_c   1.000
_cell.angle_alpha   90.00
_cell.angle_beta   90.00
_cell.angle_gamma   90.00
#
_symmetry.space_group_name_H-M   'P 1'
#
loop_
_entity.id
_entity.type
_entity.pdbx_description
1 polymer ?
#
loop_
_entity_poly.entity_id
_entity_poly.type
_entity_poly.pdbx_seq_one_letter_code
_entity_poly.pdbx_strand_id
1 'polypeptide(L)'
;MSKVRLLFAPENTGFADTLASALALSGYDASTDDDPAAAALVVWSQSSAVSKPILSAARSALARRVLVPVALGKTPPPPSFEHLWPMDLAGWNGRPDDPRWKFVLDELELATRRGVRSEERRVGKECRSRWSPYH
;
A
#
# COMPACT_ATOMS: atom_id res chain seq x y z
N MET A 1 -0.59 15.36 4.34
CA MET A 1 0.31 14.25 3.97
C MET A 1 -0.57 13.03 3.76
N SER A 2 -0.37 12.33 2.65
CA SER A 2 -1.16 11.14 2.33
C SER A 2 -0.56 9.94 3.05
N LYS A 3 -1.39 9.19 3.79
CA LYS A 3 -0.96 7.98 4.49
C LYS A 3 -0.81 6.82 3.51
N VAL A 4 0.35 6.17 3.52
CA VAL A 4 0.66 4.98 2.74
C VAL A 4 0.97 3.83 3.68
N ARG A 5 0.24 2.73 3.53
CA ARG A 5 0.47 1.53 4.31
C ARG A 5 1.57 0.67 3.69
N LEU A 6 2.61 0.34 4.44
CA LEU A 6 3.68 -0.57 3.99
C LEU A 6 3.37 -2.01 4.40
N LEU A 7 3.33 -2.93 3.42
CA LEU A 7 3.13 -4.35 3.62
C LEU A 7 4.38 -5.11 3.19
N PHE A 8 5.18 -5.60 4.14
CA PHE A 8 6.43 -6.28 3.88
C PHE A 8 6.67 -7.42 4.88
N ALA A 9 7.47 -8.40 4.49
CA ALA A 9 7.96 -9.43 5.40
C ALA A 9 9.04 -8.88 6.35
N PRO A 10 9.10 -9.31 7.62
CA PRO A 10 10.03 -8.76 8.63
C PRO A 10 11.52 -8.88 8.24
N GLU A 11 11.88 -9.85 7.39
CA GLU A 11 13.24 -9.96 6.84
C GLU A 11 13.67 -8.75 6.00
N ASN A 12 12.71 -8.03 5.43
CA ASN A 12 12.93 -6.88 4.54
C ASN A 12 12.77 -5.54 5.28
N THR A 13 12.87 -5.53 6.61
CA THR A 13 12.71 -4.30 7.42
C THR A 13 13.68 -3.19 6.98
N GLY A 14 14.93 -3.52 6.62
CA GLY A 14 15.88 -2.52 6.11
C GLY A 14 15.45 -1.88 4.78
N PHE A 15 14.84 -2.66 3.89
CA PHE A 15 14.27 -2.14 2.65
C PHE A 15 13.00 -1.32 2.91
N ALA A 16 12.18 -1.74 3.87
CA ALA A 16 11.00 -1.01 4.28
C ALA A 16 11.33 0.35 4.89
N ASP A 17 12.40 0.45 5.68
CA ASP A 17 12.90 1.72 6.22
C ASP A 17 13.38 2.67 5.11
N THR A 18 14.07 2.10 4.11
CA THR A 18 14.49 2.82 2.91
C THR A 18 13.30 3.35 2.12
N LEU A 19 12.26 2.52 1.94
CA LEU A 19 10.99 2.92 1.33
C LEU A 19 10.30 4.02 2.12
N ALA A 20 10.21 3.88 3.44
CA ALA A 20 9.58 4.86 4.32
C ALA A 20 10.29 6.23 4.22
N SER A 21 11.62 6.23 4.21
CA SER A 21 12.43 7.43 4.02
C SER A 21 12.20 8.09 2.66
N ALA A 22 12.15 7.30 1.57
CA ALA A 22 11.90 7.82 0.23
C ALA A 22 10.47 8.37 0.07
N LEU A 23 9.49 7.74 0.72
CA LEU A 23 8.11 8.22 0.80
C LEU A 23 8.02 9.55 1.56
N ALA A 24 8.71 9.65 2.70
CA ALA A 24 8.75 10.87 3.50
C ALA A 24 9.35 12.06 2.71
N LEU A 25 10.43 11.83 1.95
CA LEU A 25 11.00 12.83 1.04
C LEU A 25 10.01 13.28 -0.04
N SER A 26 9.10 12.40 -0.42
CA SER A 26 8.06 12.66 -1.43
C SER A 26 6.76 13.22 -0.81
N GLY A 27 6.71 13.44 0.51
CA GLY A 27 5.57 14.01 1.23
C GLY A 27 4.49 13.00 1.65
N TYR A 28 4.79 11.70 1.60
CA TYR A 28 3.92 10.62 2.06
C TYR A 28 4.29 10.16 3.47
N ASP A 29 3.29 9.83 4.27
CA ASP A 29 3.47 9.28 5.61
C ASP A 29 3.37 7.76 5.54
N ALA A 30 4.50 7.08 5.74
CA ALA A 30 4.57 5.62 5.65
C ALA A 30 4.28 4.99 7.02
N SER A 31 3.24 4.16 7.11
CA SER A 31 2.86 3.46 8.35
C SER A 31 2.62 1.98 8.09
N THR A 32 2.84 1.13 9.09
CA THR A 32 2.52 -0.30 9.04
C THR A 32 1.17 -0.63 9.68
N ASP A 33 0.51 0.37 10.26
CA ASP A 33 -0.74 0.20 11.00
C ASP A 33 -1.92 -0.20 10.10
N ASP A 34 -2.97 -0.77 10.71
CA ASP A 34 -4.20 -1.18 10.03
C ASP A 34 -5.20 -0.02 9.79
N ASP A 35 -4.80 1.21 10.15
CA ASP A 35 -5.50 2.46 9.85
C ASP A 35 -5.95 2.54 8.36
N PRO A 36 -7.10 3.19 8.04
CA PRO A 36 -7.56 3.37 6.66
C PRO A 36 -6.61 4.30 5.88
N ALA A 37 -5.47 3.77 5.48
CA ALA A 37 -4.52 4.46 4.63
C ALA A 37 -5.16 4.72 3.26
N ALA A 38 -4.76 5.84 2.66
CA ALA A 38 -5.25 6.25 1.34
C ALA A 38 -4.68 5.34 0.23
N ALA A 39 -3.48 4.80 0.43
CA ALA A 39 -2.86 3.81 -0.44
C ALA A 39 -2.12 2.72 0.37
N ALA A 40 -1.87 1.56 -0.24
CA ALA A 40 -1.06 0.51 0.36
C ALA A 40 -0.01 0.04 -0.64
N LEU A 41 1.24 -0.03 -0.20
CA LEU A 41 2.38 -0.54 -0.98
C LEU A 41 2.77 -1.90 -0.44
N VAL A 42 2.70 -2.93 -1.29
CA VAL A 42 3.08 -4.30 -0.93
C VAL A 42 4.41 -4.67 -1.56
N VAL A 43 5.32 -5.20 -0.73
CA VAL A 43 6.63 -5.69 -1.14
C VAL A 43 6.59 -7.21 -1.21
N TRP A 44 6.48 -7.73 -2.44
CA TRP A 44 6.52 -9.16 -2.71
C TRP A 44 7.95 -9.69 -2.57
N SER A 45 8.08 -10.63 -1.65
CA SER A 45 9.26 -11.45 -1.37
C SER A 45 8.79 -12.89 -1.15
N GLN A 46 9.71 -13.85 -1.13
CA GLN A 46 9.38 -15.26 -0.94
C GLN A 46 8.59 -15.49 0.36
N SER A 47 8.93 -14.78 1.43
CA SER A 47 8.21 -14.82 2.71
C SER A 47 6.93 -13.99 2.72
N SER A 48 6.90 -12.84 2.04
CA SER A 48 5.67 -12.02 1.93
C SER A 48 4.55 -12.79 1.21
N ALA A 49 4.91 -13.56 0.18
CA ALA A 49 3.95 -14.28 -0.65
C ALA A 49 3.21 -15.41 0.08
N VAL A 50 3.79 -15.95 1.16
CA VAL A 50 3.20 -17.01 1.99
C VAL A 50 2.60 -16.48 3.30
N SER A 51 2.79 -15.20 3.61
CA SER A 51 2.37 -14.60 4.88
C SER A 51 0.88 -14.21 4.86
N LYS A 52 0.07 -14.94 5.64
CA LYS A 52 -1.38 -14.67 5.79
C LYS A 52 -1.74 -13.20 6.13
N PRO A 53 -1.11 -12.52 7.10
CA PRO A 53 -1.47 -11.13 7.41
C PRO A 53 -1.18 -10.18 6.24
N ILE A 54 -0.06 -10.38 5.52
CA ILE A 54 0.30 -9.56 4.35
C ILE A 54 -0.68 -9.78 3.21
N LEU A 55 -1.02 -11.04 2.92
CA LEU A 55 -2.00 -11.38 1.88
C LEU A 55 -3.40 -10.82 2.20
N SER A 56 -3.83 -10.88 3.46
CA SER A 56 -5.11 -10.32 3.90
C SER A 56 -5.16 -8.79 3.72
N ALA A 57 -4.11 -8.10 4.19
CA ALA A 57 -4.01 -6.64 4.04
C ALA A 57 -3.92 -6.23 2.55
N ALA A 58 -3.12 -6.94 1.75
CA ALA A 58 -3.00 -6.70 0.33
C ALA A 58 -4.33 -6.93 -0.41
N ARG A 59 -5.09 -7.97 -0.06
CA ARG A 59 -6.44 -8.20 -0.59
C ARG A 59 -7.40 -7.07 -0.28
N SER A 60 -7.37 -6.56 0.96
CA SER A 60 -8.20 -5.43 1.38
C SER A 60 -7.89 -4.16 0.57
N ALA A 61 -6.61 -3.87 0.37
CA ALA A 61 -6.18 -2.75 -0.47
C ALA A 61 -6.50 -2.95 -1.96
N LEU A 62 -6.38 -4.17 -2.47
CA LEU A 62 -6.74 -4.51 -3.85
C LEU A 62 -8.23 -4.33 -4.11
N ALA A 63 -9.08 -4.74 -3.17
CA ALA A 63 -10.53 -4.53 -3.24
C ALA A 63 -10.90 -3.04 -3.33
N ARG A 64 -10.10 -2.17 -2.70
CA ARG A 64 -10.22 -0.71 -2.77
C ARG A 64 -9.57 -0.09 -4.02
N ARG A 65 -8.84 -0.89 -4.83
CA ARG A 65 -8.02 -0.44 -5.98
C ARG A 65 -6.96 0.60 -5.59
N VAL A 66 -6.41 0.47 -4.39
CA VAL A 66 -5.36 1.34 -3.84
C VAL A 66 -4.07 0.60 -3.52
N LEU A 67 -3.94 -0.65 -4.00
CA LEU A 67 -2.76 -1.47 -3.83
C LEU A 67 -1.73 -1.16 -4.91
N VAL A 68 -0.52 -0.82 -4.50
CA VAL A 68 0.66 -0.66 -5.35
C VAL A 68 1.61 -1.83 -5.10
N PRO A 69 1.74 -2.77 -6.04
CA PRO A 69 2.57 -3.95 -5.88
C PRO A 69 4.00 -3.69 -6.36
N VAL A 70 4.98 -3.97 -5.50
CA VAL A 70 6.40 -3.99 -5.85
C VAL A 70 6.98 -5.36 -5.56
N ALA A 71 7.96 -5.79 -6.34
CA ALA A 71 8.65 -7.07 -6.15
C ALA A 71 10.12 -6.82 -5.78
N LEU A 72 10.62 -7.67 -4.88
CA LEU A 72 12.05 -7.84 -4.65
C LEU A 72 12.52 -9.06 -5.43
N GLY A 73 13.08 -8.80 -6.62
CA GLY A 73 13.66 -9.82 -7.49
C GLY A 73 12.62 -10.55 -8.32
N LYS A 74 13.02 -11.69 -8.89
CA LYS A 74 12.15 -12.55 -9.71
C LYS A 74 11.17 -13.37 -8.87
N THR A 75 10.59 -12.78 -7.84
CA THR A 75 9.58 -13.44 -7.03
C THR A 75 8.22 -13.28 -7.71
N PRO A 76 7.61 -14.37 -8.22
CA PRO A 76 6.31 -14.26 -8.85
C PRO A 76 5.26 -13.82 -7.81
N PRO A 77 4.31 -12.93 -8.18
CA PRO A 77 3.22 -12.59 -7.29
C PRO A 77 2.38 -13.84 -6.98
N PRO A 78 1.76 -13.92 -5.78
CA PRO A 78 0.88 -15.03 -5.47
C PRO A 78 -0.29 -15.09 -6.47
N PRO A 79 -0.89 -16.27 -6.71
CA PRO A 79 -1.96 -16.44 -7.72
C PRO A 79 -3.17 -15.52 -7.49
N SER A 80 -3.46 -15.11 -6.25
CA SER A 80 -4.52 -14.11 -5.98
C SER A 80 -4.21 -12.69 -6.51
N PHE A 81 -2.98 -12.46 -6.98
CA PHE A 81 -2.43 -11.18 -7.43
C PHE A 81 -1.73 -11.30 -8.79
N GLU A 82 -1.94 -12.39 -9.54
CA GLU A 82 -1.31 -12.63 -10.85
C GLU A 82 -1.63 -11.55 -11.90
N HIS A 83 -2.79 -10.91 -11.76
CA HIS A 83 -3.24 -9.81 -12.62
C HIS A 83 -2.49 -8.50 -12.37
N LEU A 84 -1.72 -8.43 -11.29
CA LEU A 84 -0.91 -7.28 -10.96
C LEU A 84 0.47 -7.46 -11.57
N TRP A 85 1.00 -6.37 -12.15
CA TRP A 85 2.35 -6.34 -12.68
C TRP A 85 3.23 -5.66 -11.63
N PRO A 86 3.87 -6.42 -10.71
CA PRO A 86 4.67 -5.81 -9.68
C PRO A 86 5.90 -5.16 -10.30
N MET A 87 6.19 -3.92 -9.89
CA MET A 87 7.41 -3.24 -10.31
C MET A 87 8.60 -3.86 -9.57
N ASP A 88 9.58 -4.38 -10.31
CA ASP A 88 10.81 -4.91 -9.70
C ASP A 88 11.69 -3.77 -9.17
N LEU A 89 11.87 -3.75 -7.86
CA LEU A 89 12.77 -2.83 -7.15
C LEU A 89 14.00 -3.55 -6.60
N ALA A 90 14.33 -4.73 -7.13
CA ALA A 90 15.55 -5.43 -6.75
C ALA A 90 16.78 -4.52 -6.91
N GLY A 91 17.56 -4.39 -5.83
CA GLY A 91 18.78 -3.60 -5.82
C GLY A 91 18.57 -2.08 -5.77
N TRP A 92 17.33 -1.60 -5.64
CA TRP A 92 17.09 -0.17 -5.40
C TRP A 92 17.52 0.22 -3.99
N ASN A 93 18.20 1.36 -3.87
CA ASN A 93 18.85 1.82 -2.64
C ASN A 93 18.20 3.08 -2.04
N GLY A 94 16.92 3.33 -2.34
CA GLY A 94 16.20 4.51 -1.83
C GLY A 94 16.44 5.79 -2.62
N ARG A 95 17.09 5.72 -3.78
CA ARG A 95 17.36 6.90 -4.61
C ARG A 95 16.06 7.44 -5.22
N PRO A 96 15.69 8.71 -4.94
CA PRO A 96 14.45 9.30 -5.45
C PRO A 96 14.50 9.58 -6.96
N ASP A 97 15.71 9.66 -7.54
CA ASP A 97 15.87 9.94 -8.97
C ASP A 97 15.65 8.72 -9.87
N ASP A 98 15.58 7.53 -9.28
CA ASP A 98 15.41 6.27 -10.02
C ASP A 98 14.07 6.26 -10.78
N PRO A 99 14.06 5.97 -12.10
CA PRO A 99 12.83 5.92 -12.88
C PRO A 99 11.84 4.87 -12.36
N ARG A 100 12.32 3.77 -11.76
CA ARG A 100 11.46 2.75 -11.16
C ARG A 100 10.72 3.32 -9.95
N TRP A 101 11.40 4.16 -9.15
CA TRP A 101 10.79 4.83 -8.02
C TRP A 101 9.77 5.88 -8.44
N LYS A 102 10.07 6.68 -9.47
CA LYS A 102 9.12 7.64 -10.06
C LYS A 102 7.83 6.95 -10.51
N PHE A 103 7.91 5.77 -11.11
CA PHE A 103 6.74 4.98 -11.48
C PHE A 103 5.91 4.54 -10.26
N VAL A 104 6.58 4.09 -9.19
CA VAL A 104 5.90 3.71 -7.93
C VAL A 104 5.20 4.91 -7.29
N LEU A 105 5.80 6.10 -7.33
CA LEU A 105 5.18 7.33 -6.84
C LEU A 105 3.94 7.72 -7.65
N ASP A 106 3.99 7.61 -8.98
CA ASP A 106 2.85 7.89 -9.86
C ASP A 106 1.67 6.96 -9.55
N GLU A 107 1.94 5.66 -9.43
CA GLU A 107 0.94 4.66 -9.02
C GLU A 107 0.40 4.93 -7.62
N LEU A 108 1.24 5.35 -6.67
CA LEU A 108 0.82 5.73 -5.32
C LEU A 108 -0.05 6.97 -5.31
N GLU A 109 0.25 7.97 -6.14
CA GLU A 109 -0.57 9.16 -6.29
C GLU A 109 -1.96 8.77 -6.82
N LEU A 110 -2.01 7.94 -7.85
CA LEU A 110 -3.26 7.46 -8.43
C LEU A 110 -4.07 6.63 -7.41
N ALA A 111 -3.41 5.74 -6.67
CA ALA A 111 -4.00 4.95 -5.60
C ALA A 111 -4.57 5.85 -4.48
N THR A 112 -3.80 6.84 -4.03
CA THR A 112 -4.22 7.82 -3.02
C THR A 112 -5.46 8.58 -3.47
N ARG A 113 -5.48 9.08 -4.72
CA ARG A 113 -6.64 9.76 -5.31
C ARG A 113 -7.89 8.87 -5.37
N ARG A 114 -7.72 7.55 -5.54
CA ARG A 114 -8.82 6.56 -5.51
C ARG A 114 -9.28 6.25 -4.08
N GLY A 115 -8.35 6.22 -3.13
CA GLY A 115 -8.62 6.02 -1.70
C GLY A 115 -9.50 7.10 -1.11
N VAL A 116 -9.14 8.38 -1.37
CA VAL A 116 -9.91 9.55 -0.90
C VAL A 116 -11.37 9.49 -1.40
N ARG A 117 -11.59 9.21 -2.69
CA ARG A 117 -12.95 9.07 -3.25
C ARG A 117 -13.74 7.87 -2.71
N SER A 118 -13.07 6.86 -2.17
CA SER A 118 -13.73 5.67 -1.60
C SER A 118 -14.10 5.88 -0.14
N GLU A 119 -13.31 6.66 0.62
CA GLU A 119 -13.68 7.11 1.96
C GLU A 119 -14.95 7.96 1.94
N GLU A 120 -15.09 8.88 0.97
CA GLU A 120 -16.30 9.70 0.82
C GLU A 120 -17.57 8.85 0.63
N ARG A 121 -17.50 7.74 -0.12
CA ARG A 121 -18.64 6.82 -0.27
C ARG A 121 -18.90 5.93 0.95
N ARG A 122 -17.89 5.68 1.79
CA ARG A 122 -18.02 4.89 3.02
C ARG A 122 -18.59 5.72 4.17
N VAL A 123 -18.20 6.99 4.27
CA VAL A 123 -18.75 7.98 5.21
C VAL A 123 -20.27 8.13 5.08
N GLY A 124 -20.82 8.00 3.87
CA GLY A 124 -22.28 7.98 3.64
C GLY A 124 -23.03 6.76 4.20
N LYS A 125 -22.32 5.73 4.70
CA LYS A 125 -22.92 4.51 5.26
C LYS A 125 -22.76 4.39 6.78
N GLU A 126 -21.85 5.15 7.37
CA GLU A 126 -21.63 5.21 8.83
C GLU A 126 -22.19 6.52 9.42
N CYS A 127 -23.25 7.06 8.83
CA CYS A 127 -24.03 8.16 9.40
C CYS A 127 -25.50 7.74 9.58
N ARG A 128 -25.75 6.59 10.20
CA ARG A 128 -27.05 6.26 10.82
C ARG A 128 -26.85 5.39 12.04
N SER A 129 -26.35 5.99 13.12
CA SER A 129 -26.56 5.48 14.48
C SER A 129 -26.17 6.53 15.50
N ARG A 130 -26.91 7.63 15.53
CA ARG A 130 -27.20 8.33 16.78
C ARG A 130 -28.41 9.19 16.55
N TRP A 131 -29.23 9.38 17.57
CA TRP A 131 -30.60 9.90 17.53
C TRP A 131 -31.64 8.85 17.14
N SER A 132 -31.83 7.88 18.04
CA SER A 132 -33.22 7.51 18.35
C SER A 132 -33.86 8.69 19.10
N PRO A 133 -35.07 9.12 18.72
CA PRO A 133 -35.73 10.29 19.30
C PRO A 133 -36.39 9.99 20.65
N TYR A 134 -36.25 10.98 21.55
CA TYR A 134 -37.11 11.47 22.64
C TYR A 134 -37.89 10.56 23.62
N HIS A 135 -38.04 11.16 24.82
CA HIS A 135 -39.06 10.97 25.86
C HIS A 135 -38.88 9.81 26.84
#